data_AF-A0A843LSQ4-F1
#
_entry.id   AF-A0A843LSQ4-F1
#
_cell.length_a   1.000
_cell.length_b   1.000
_cell.length_c   1.000
_cell.angle_alpha   90.00
_cell.angle_beta   90.00
_cell.angle_gamma   90.00
#
_symmetry.space_group_name_H-M   'P 1'
#
loop_
_entity.id
_entity.type
_entity.pdbx_description
1 polymer ?
#
loop_
_entity_poly.entity_id
_entity_poly.type
_entity_poly.pdbx_seq_one_letter_code
_entity_poly.pdbx_strand_id
1 'polypeptide(L)'
;MSGLLFPLKKNVSGNNVVFVDELYGYEDIVLINLSSGEEVIISHVSDIPWQPDIDKDWIVWEDWRDGAHSRGDIYAFHLPTRTEVQVTDTSRGDWFPAVSSE
;
A
#
# COMPACT_ATOMS: atom_id res chain seq x y z
N MET A 1 -22.73 -7.51 -1.09
CA MET A 1 -22.56 -6.05 -1.09
C MET A 1 -21.54 -5.76 0.01
N SER A 2 -20.25 -5.76 -0.32
CA SER A 2 -19.25 -5.25 0.61
C SER A 2 -19.57 -3.78 0.78
N GLY A 3 -19.92 -3.41 2.01
CA GLY A 3 -20.08 -2.01 2.37
C GLY A 3 -18.73 -1.36 2.15
N LEU A 4 -18.73 -0.21 1.48
CA LEU A 4 -17.60 0.71 1.47
C LEU A 4 -17.27 1.04 2.93
N LEU A 5 -16.39 0.24 3.53
CA LEU A 5 -15.61 0.67 4.68
C LEU A 5 -14.81 1.85 4.15
N PHE A 6 -15.00 3.01 4.76
CA PHE A 6 -14.21 4.19 4.44
C PHE A 6 -12.74 3.79 4.50
N PRO A 7 -11.97 3.82 3.39
CA PRO A 7 -10.59 3.42 3.45
C PRO A 7 -9.91 4.29 4.50
N LEU A 8 -9.36 3.64 5.54
CA LEU A 8 -8.83 4.30 6.75
C LEU A 8 -7.74 5.32 6.39
N LYS A 9 -7.08 5.13 5.24
CA LYS A 9 -6.20 6.09 4.55
C LYS A 9 -6.28 5.88 3.04
N LYS A 10 -6.29 6.99 2.29
CA LYS A 10 -6.17 7.01 0.82
C LYS A 10 -5.23 8.12 0.40
N ASN A 11 -4.43 7.89 -0.64
CA ASN A 11 -3.64 8.92 -1.29
C ASN A 11 -3.82 8.87 -2.82
N VAL A 12 -3.47 9.96 -3.51
CA VAL A 12 -3.77 10.16 -4.93
C VAL A 12 -2.59 10.77 -5.68
N SER A 13 -2.26 10.21 -6.84
CA SER A 13 -1.34 10.81 -7.82
C SER A 13 -1.93 10.67 -9.22
N GLY A 14 -2.19 11.80 -9.88
CA GLY A 14 -2.91 11.83 -11.15
C GLY A 14 -4.31 11.19 -11.03
N ASN A 15 -4.57 10.16 -11.85
CA ASN A 15 -5.84 9.40 -11.84
C ASN A 15 -5.81 8.19 -10.90
N ASN A 16 -4.70 7.94 -10.21
CA ASN A 16 -4.54 6.74 -9.39
C ASN A 16 -4.80 7.07 -7.93
N VAL A 17 -5.67 6.29 -7.29
CA VAL A 17 -5.91 6.36 -5.84
C VAL A 17 -5.42 5.06 -5.23
N VAL A 18 -4.54 5.17 -4.23
CA VAL A 18 -4.10 4.03 -3.42
C VAL A 18 -4.81 4.07 -2.06
N PHE A 19 -5.24 2.92 -1.58
CA PHE A 19 -5.93 2.78 -0.30
C PHE A 19 -5.76 1.38 0.28
N VAL A 20 -6.09 1.24 1.56
CA VAL A 20 -6.22 -0.07 2.22
C VAL A 20 -7.67 -0.52 2.14
N ASP A 21 -7.91 -1.76 1.71
CA ASP A 21 -9.25 -2.39 1.70
C ASP A 21 -9.19 -3.78 2.34
N GLU A 22 -10.30 -4.23 2.92
CA GLU A 22 -10.42 -5.59 3.46
C GLU A 22 -10.98 -6.51 2.36
N LEU A 23 -10.10 -7.27 1.71
CA LEU A 23 -10.49 -8.24 0.70
C LEU A 23 -10.16 -9.66 1.19
N TYR A 24 -11.14 -10.55 1.07
CA TYR A 24 -10.98 -11.97 1.44
C TYR A 24 -10.52 -12.23 2.88
N GLY A 25 -10.75 -11.28 3.80
CA GLY A 25 -10.37 -11.37 5.21
C GLY A 25 -8.93 -10.91 5.51
N TYR A 26 -8.27 -10.25 4.56
CA TYR A 26 -6.97 -9.61 4.71
C TYR A 26 -7.10 -8.12 4.40
N GLU A 27 -6.28 -7.29 5.06
CA GLU A 27 -6.10 -5.90 4.66
C GLU A 27 -5.09 -5.86 3.49
N ASP A 28 -5.48 -5.25 2.37
CA ASP A 28 -4.71 -5.24 1.13
C ASP A 28 -4.41 -3.80 0.68
N ILE A 29 -3.25 -3.59 0.04
CA ILE A 29 -3.00 -2.33 -0.67
C ILE A 29 -3.65 -2.43 -2.05
N VAL A 30 -4.62 -1.55 -2.29
CA VAL A 30 -5.39 -1.50 -3.53
C VAL A 30 -5.12 -0.19 -4.27
N LEU A 31 -4.95 -0.31 -5.58
CA LEU A 31 -4.88 0.80 -6.51
C LEU A 31 -6.13 0.82 -7.38
N ILE A 32 -6.79 1.97 -7.49
CA ILE A 32 -7.84 2.21 -8.50
C ILE A 32 -7.45 3.35 -9.43
N ASN A 33 -7.62 3.14 -10.73
CA ASN A 33 -7.52 4.19 -11.72
C ASN A 33 -8.91 4.81 -11.97
N LEU A 34 -9.07 6.08 -11.64
CA LEU A 34 -10.35 6.79 -11.73
C LEU A 34 -10.85 7.00 -13.17
N SER A 35 -9.95 6.96 -14.16
CA SER A 35 -10.33 7.15 -15.57
C SER A 35 -10.81 5.87 -16.24
N SER A 36 -10.17 4.73 -15.96
CA SER A 36 -10.55 3.43 -16.53
C SER A 36 -11.52 2.64 -15.63
N GLY A 37 -11.55 2.95 -14.33
CA GLY A 37 -12.20 2.14 -13.32
C GLY A 37 -11.47 0.83 -13.02
N GLU A 38 -10.23 0.67 -13.51
CA GLU A 38 -9.41 -0.52 -13.26
C GLU A 38 -8.95 -0.55 -11.80
N GLU A 39 -9.10 -1.71 -11.16
CA GLU A 39 -8.67 -1.97 -9.79
C GLU A 39 -7.58 -3.04 -9.79
N VAL A 40 -6.53 -2.81 -9.01
CA VAL A 40 -5.36 -3.69 -8.91
C VAL A 40 -4.98 -3.86 -7.45
N ILE A 41 -4.88 -5.11 -7.00
CA ILE A 41 -4.25 -5.44 -5.72
C ILE A 41 -2.74 -5.34 -5.90
N ILE A 42 -2.11 -4.46 -5.12
CA ILE A 42 -0.67 -4.19 -5.14
C ILE A 42 0.08 -5.16 -4.23
N SER A 43 -0.44 -5.38 -3.03
CA SER A 43 0.09 -6.32 -2.06
C SER A 43 -1.05 -7.08 -1.40
N HIS A 44 -0.91 -8.40 -1.31
CA HIS A 44 -1.84 -9.31 -0.64
C HIS A 44 -1.06 -10.20 0.32
N VAL A 45 -0.98 -9.78 1.58
CA VAL A 45 -0.19 -10.44 2.62
C VAL A 45 -1.04 -10.73 3.83
N SER A 46 -0.67 -11.77 4.58
CA SER A 46 -1.47 -12.28 5.69
C SER A 46 -1.46 -11.40 6.96
N ASP A 47 -1.05 -10.14 6.83
CA ASP A 47 -0.89 -9.21 7.93
C ASP A 47 -1.30 -7.80 7.48
N ILE A 48 -1.00 -6.80 8.29
CA ILE A 48 -1.63 -5.48 8.24
C ILE A 48 -0.79 -4.47 7.43
N PRO A 49 -1.11 -4.14 6.16
CA PRO A 49 -0.43 -3.08 5.43
C PRO A 49 -1.08 -1.71 5.66
N TRP A 50 -0.32 -0.72 6.12
CA TRP A 50 -0.83 0.58 6.57
C TRP A 50 -0.19 1.79 5.87
N GLN A 51 -0.89 2.92 5.96
CA GLN A 51 -0.44 4.25 5.49
C GLN A 51 0.15 4.24 4.06
N PRO A 52 -0.60 3.78 3.03
CA PRO A 52 -0.07 3.83 1.68
C PRO A 52 0.08 5.28 1.21
N ASP A 53 1.15 5.54 0.47
CA ASP A 53 1.40 6.78 -0.24
C ASP A 53 1.76 6.49 -1.71
N ILE A 54 1.48 7.43 -2.60
CA ILE A 54 1.71 7.28 -4.05
C ILE A 54 2.22 8.57 -4.66
N ASP A 55 3.28 8.46 -5.46
CA ASP A 55 3.66 9.53 -6.38
C ASP A 55 4.26 8.97 -7.68
N LYS A 56 3.77 9.47 -8.82
CA LYS A 56 4.05 9.01 -10.18
C LYS A 56 4.00 7.48 -10.29
N ASP A 57 5.17 6.85 -10.29
CA ASP A 57 5.37 5.42 -10.56
C ASP A 57 5.52 4.58 -9.29
N TRP A 58 5.60 5.21 -8.11
CA TRP A 58 5.89 4.52 -6.86
C TRP A 58 4.72 4.56 -5.90
N ILE A 59 4.45 3.40 -5.30
CA ILE A 59 3.58 3.25 -4.14
C ILE A 59 4.45 2.80 -2.97
N VAL A 60 4.28 3.38 -1.79
CA VAL A 60 4.96 2.95 -0.56
C VAL A 60 3.94 2.68 0.53
N TRP A 61 4.21 1.73 1.43
CA TRP A 61 3.35 1.41 2.57
C TRP A 61 4.16 0.83 3.72
N GLU A 62 3.58 0.87 4.92
CA GLU A 62 4.05 0.12 6.07
C GLU A 62 3.56 -1.32 5.95
N ASP A 63 4.45 -2.28 6.09
CA ASP A 63 4.13 -3.70 6.00
C ASP A 63 4.51 -4.43 7.28
N TRP A 64 3.55 -5.14 7.87
CA TRP A 64 3.71 -5.87 9.12
C TRP A 64 3.72 -7.40 8.91
N ARG A 65 3.99 -7.88 7.67
CA ARG A 65 3.92 -9.31 7.28
C ARG A 65 4.73 -10.29 8.12
N ASP A 66 5.71 -9.83 8.89
CA ASP A 66 6.48 -10.66 9.81
C ASP A 66 5.85 -10.79 11.21
N GLY A 67 4.60 -10.31 11.39
CA GLY A 67 3.75 -10.44 12.57
C GLY A 67 3.52 -9.12 13.32
N ALA A 68 2.44 -9.02 14.11
CA ALA A 68 2.19 -7.85 14.99
C ALA A 68 3.26 -7.61 16.08
N HIS A 69 4.15 -8.59 16.32
CA HIS A 69 5.34 -8.45 17.15
C HIS A 69 6.60 -8.13 16.35
N SER A 70 6.54 -8.28 15.02
CA SER A 70 7.47 -7.65 14.11
C SER A 70 7.22 -6.15 14.09
N ARG A 71 8.18 -5.46 13.55
CA ARG A 71 8.19 -4.02 13.48
C ARG A 71 7.79 -3.72 12.04
N GLY A 72 6.85 -2.81 11.82
CA GLY A 72 6.51 -2.40 10.46
C GLY A 72 7.78 -2.02 9.69
N ASP A 73 7.92 -2.54 8.48
CA ASP A 73 8.95 -2.16 7.52
C ASP A 73 8.31 -1.39 6.37
N ILE A 74 9.08 -0.53 5.71
CA ILE A 74 8.61 0.17 4.53
C ILE A 74 8.82 -0.69 3.31
N TYR A 75 7.75 -0.91 2.56
CA TYR A 75 7.77 -1.54 1.26
C TYR A 75 7.44 -0.52 0.18
N ALA A 76 7.95 -0.78 -1.03
CA ALA A 76 7.69 0.01 -2.20
C ALA A 76 7.30 -0.87 -3.38
N PHE A 77 6.41 -0.37 -4.23
CA PHE A 77 6.01 -1.00 -5.47
C PHE A 77 6.20 -0.03 -6.63
N HIS A 78 6.94 -0.47 -7.64
CA HIS A 78 7.13 0.27 -8.88
C HIS A 78 6.08 -0.15 -9.92
N LEU A 79 5.19 0.76 -10.31
CA LEU A 79 4.08 0.49 -11.22
C LEU A 79 4.53 -0.01 -12.60
N PRO A 80 5.49 0.64 -13.29
CA PRO A 80 5.88 0.21 -14.65
C PRO A 80 6.50 -1.18 -14.70
N THR A 81 7.31 -1.55 -13.72
CA THR A 81 8.00 -2.86 -13.70
C THR A 81 7.28 -3.91 -12.86
N ARG A 82 6.19 -3.52 -12.18
CA ARG A 82 5.42 -4.35 -11.23
C ARG A 82 6.32 -5.05 -10.21
N THR A 83 7.25 -4.30 -9.63
CA THR A 83 8.26 -4.84 -8.73
C THR A 83 8.02 -4.33 -7.31
N GLU A 84 7.85 -5.24 -6.38
CA GLU A 84 7.85 -4.98 -4.94
C GLU A 84 9.28 -5.07 -4.39
N VAL A 85 9.63 -4.15 -3.50
CA VAL A 85 10.93 -4.11 -2.82
C VAL A 85 10.72 -3.72 -1.35
N GLN A 86 11.35 -4.46 -0.44
CA GLN A 86 11.50 -4.05 0.95
C GLN A 86 12.55 -2.92 1.02
N VAL A 87 12.13 -1.73 1.44
CA VAL A 87 12.98 -0.54 1.53
C VAL A 87 13.76 -0.52 2.84
N THR A 88 13.13 -0.95 3.93
CA THR A 88 13.75 -1.03 5.26
C THR A 88 13.69 -2.44 5.81
N ASP A 89 14.72 -2.82 6.56
CA ASP A 89 14.80 -4.03 7.37
C ASP A 89 15.50 -3.63 8.67
N THR A 90 14.84 -2.80 9.47
CA THR A 90 15.45 -2.23 10.68
C THR A 90 14.94 -2.89 11.94
N SER A 91 15.85 -3.07 12.89
CA SER A 91 15.52 -3.53 14.23
C SER A 91 14.81 -2.47 15.09
N ARG A 92 14.23 -1.39 14.52
CA ARG A 92 13.48 -0.36 15.29
C ARG A 92 12.04 -0.20 14.81
N GLY A 93 11.74 -0.59 13.57
CA GLY A 93 10.47 -0.33 12.92
C GLY A 93 10.50 1.02 12.24
N ASP A 94 9.91 1.07 11.05
CA ASP A 94 9.81 2.23 10.21
C ASP A 94 8.33 2.41 9.84
N TRP A 95 7.83 3.63 10.03
CA TRP A 95 6.40 3.95 9.93
C TRP A 95 6.19 5.26 9.20
N PHE A 96 4.97 5.46 8.74
CA PHE A 96 4.45 6.64 8.04
C PHE A 96 5.31 7.02 6.84
N PRO A 97 5.49 6.10 5.87
CA PRO A 97 6.27 6.40 4.68
C PRO A 97 5.61 7.52 3.89
N ALA A 98 6.45 8.26 3.17
CA ALA A 98 6.02 9.20 2.16
C ALA A 98 6.94 9.07 0.95
N VAL A 99 6.37 9.22 -0.24
CA VAL A 99 7.13 9.19 -1.49
C VAL A 99 6.87 10.46 -2.29
N SER A 100 7.94 11.02 -2.85
CA SER A 100 7.85 12.16 -3.76
C SER A 100 8.90 12.01 -4.84
N SER A 101 8.48 12.21 -6.08
CA SER A 101 9.32 12.27 -7.26
C SER A 101 9.57 13.73 -7.61
N GLU A 102 10.85 14.15 -7.67
CA GLU A 102 11.23 15.49 -8.15
C GLU A 102 10.68 15.82 -9.55
#